data_AF-A0A2U1W819-F1
#
_entry.id   AF-A0A2U1W819-F1
#
_cell.length_a   1.000
_cell.length_b   1.000
_cell.length_c   1.000
_cell.angle_alpha   90.00
_cell.angle_beta   90.00
_cell.angle_gamma   90.00
#
_symmetry.space_group_name_H-M   'P 1'
#
loop_
_entity.id
_entity.type
_entity.pdbx_description
1 polymer ?
#
loop_
_entity_poly.entity_id
_entity_poly.type
_entity_poly.pdbx_seq_one_letter_code
_entity_poly.pdbx_strand_id
1 'polypeptide(L)'
;MPRDDITGAGTGGERHLASLLLHVRPERQAAVRAVIATMPGTELHIEQPGKMVVTVEGPHEGWIADRMTALHLLEGVFSAVMVFHHIDRARAVET
;
A
#
# COMPACT_ATOMS: atom_id res chain seq x y z
N MET A 1 -6.43 -6.27 23.19
CA MET A 1 -5.79 -5.00 22.76
C MET A 1 -4.34 -5.01 23.23
N PRO A 2 -3.35 -5.16 22.33
CA PRO A 2 -2.02 -4.58 22.52
C PRO A 2 -1.88 -3.41 21.53
N ARG A 3 -2.03 -2.16 21.97
CA ARG A 3 -0.94 -1.23 22.34
C ARG A 3 0.11 -1.08 21.24
N ASP A 4 -0.02 0.03 20.52
CA ASP A 4 0.93 0.56 19.55
C ASP A 4 2.33 0.70 20.17
N ASP A 5 3.29 -0.05 19.63
CA ASP A 5 4.71 0.13 19.91
C ASP A 5 5.24 1.32 19.10
N ILE A 6 5.30 2.46 19.77
CA ILE A 6 6.14 3.60 19.40
C ILE A 6 7.60 3.30 19.73
N THR A 7 8.44 2.90 18.77
CA THR A 7 9.91 3.18 18.78
C THR A 7 10.54 2.82 17.44
N GLY A 8 11.01 3.85 16.71
CA GLY A 8 12.05 3.66 15.71
C GLY A 8 13.42 3.58 16.38
N ALA A 9 14.02 2.39 16.42
CA ALA A 9 15.44 2.18 16.69
C ALA A 9 15.89 0.94 15.88
N GLY A 10 16.82 1.13 14.95
CA GLY A 10 17.13 0.15 13.91
C GLY A 10 17.79 -1.13 14.44
N THR A 11 17.10 -2.26 14.27
CA THR A 11 17.67 -3.61 14.19
C THR A 11 16.77 -4.48 13.30
N GLY A 12 17.16 -4.74 12.05
CA GLY A 12 16.73 -5.94 11.32
C GLY A 12 15.23 -6.14 11.01
N GLY A 13 14.39 -5.10 10.98
CA GLY A 13 12.96 -5.25 10.76
C GLY A 13 12.60 -5.67 9.33
N GLU A 14 11.57 -6.50 9.18
CA GLU A 14 10.96 -6.84 7.89
C GLU A 14 10.17 -5.62 7.37
N ARG A 15 10.39 -5.23 6.12
CA ARG A 15 9.65 -4.15 5.44
C ARG A 15 8.98 -4.73 4.21
N HIS A 16 7.69 -4.47 4.04
CA HIS A 16 6.91 -4.97 2.91
C HIS A 16 6.60 -3.84 1.96
N LEU A 17 6.86 -4.07 0.68
CA LEU A 17 6.55 -3.17 -0.42
C LEU A 17 5.71 -3.91 -1.46
N ALA A 18 4.50 -3.45 -1.74
CA ALA A 18 3.61 -4.04 -2.72
C ALA A 18 3.22 -3.02 -3.78
N SER A 19 3.06 -3.47 -5.02
CA SER A 19 2.43 -2.69 -6.08
C SER A 19 1.06 -3.27 -6.40
N LEU A 20 0.07 -2.40 -6.51
CA LEU A 20 -1.31 -2.74 -6.82
C LEU A 20 -1.75 -2.03 -8.10
N LEU A 21 -2.44 -2.80 -8.95
CA LEU A 21 -3.22 -2.28 -10.06
C LEU A 21 -4.67 -2.14 -9.60
N LEU A 22 -5.17 -0.91 -9.61
CA LEU A 22 -6.57 -0.60 -9.38
C LEU A 22 -7.29 -0.43 -10.72
N HIS A 23 -8.44 -1.08 -10.85
CA HIS A 23 -9.42 -0.75 -11.88
C HIS A 23 -10.50 0.13 -11.26
N VAL A 24 -10.67 1.33 -11.78
CA VAL A 24 -11.57 2.34 -11.23
C VAL A 24 -12.56 2.83 -12.26
N ARG A 25 -13.70 3.34 -11.81
CA ARG A 25 -14.65 4.09 -12.65
C ARG A 25 -13.99 5.39 -13.09
N PRO A 26 -13.88 5.68 -14.40
CA PRO A 26 -13.28 6.93 -14.89
C PRO A 26 -13.91 8.17 -14.26
N GLU A 27 -15.22 8.17 -14.05
CA GLU A 27 -15.97 9.25 -13.42
C GLU A 27 -15.69 9.43 -11.91
N ARG A 28 -15.11 8.43 -11.23
CA ARG A 28 -14.72 8.49 -9.81
C ARG A 28 -13.21 8.53 -9.60
N GLN A 29 -12.41 8.46 -10.65
CA GLN A 29 -10.95 8.39 -10.58
C GLN A 29 -10.33 9.53 -9.76
N ALA A 30 -10.81 10.77 -9.94
CA ALA A 30 -10.35 11.93 -9.17
C ALA A 30 -10.66 11.81 -7.66
N ALA A 31 -11.81 11.24 -7.30
CA ALA A 31 -12.18 11.01 -5.91
C ALA A 31 -11.34 9.90 -5.28
N VAL A 32 -11.14 8.79 -6.00
CA VAL A 32 -10.26 7.69 -5.57
C VAL A 32 -8.82 8.18 -5.36
N ARG A 33 -8.30 8.99 -6.29
CA ARG A 33 -6.99 9.65 -6.15
C ARG A 33 -6.88 10.47 -4.88
N ALA A 34 -7.90 11.30 -4.59
CA ALA A 34 -7.87 12.16 -3.41
C ALA A 34 -7.82 11.33 -2.11
N VAL A 35 -8.54 10.21 -2.06
CA VAL A 35 -8.49 9.30 -0.90
C VAL A 35 -7.12 8.65 -0.77
N ILE A 36 -6.56 8.10 -1.86
CA ILE A 36 -5.23 7.48 -1.87
C ILE A 36 -4.17 8.47 -1.39
N ALA A 37 -4.20 9.72 -1.85
CA ALA A 37 -3.24 10.76 -1.45
C ALA A 37 -3.25 11.06 0.06
N THR A 38 -4.33 10.71 0.77
CA THR A 38 -4.45 10.87 2.23
C THR A 38 -4.24 9.57 3.01
N MET A 39 -4.09 8.44 2.32
CA MET A 39 -3.97 7.13 2.95
C MET A 39 -2.49 6.85 3.31
N PRO A 40 -2.17 6.66 4.61
CA PRO A 40 -0.80 6.40 5.04
C PRO A 40 -0.22 5.13 4.42
N GLY A 41 1.06 5.19 4.06
CA GLY A 41 1.78 4.06 3.47
C GLY A 41 1.32 3.72 2.06
N THR A 42 0.69 4.66 1.33
CA THR A 42 0.32 4.47 -0.07
C THR A 42 0.84 5.62 -0.94
N GLU A 43 1.24 5.30 -2.16
CA GLU A 43 1.72 6.28 -3.14
C GLU A 43 1.16 5.96 -4.53
N LEU A 44 0.59 6.97 -5.21
CA LEU A 44 0.08 6.84 -6.57
C LEU A 44 1.20 7.14 -7.58
N HIS A 45 1.50 6.22 -8.49
CA HIS A 45 2.55 6.40 -9.50
C HIS A 45 2.03 6.59 -10.91
N ILE A 46 1.00 5.84 -11.31
CA ILE A 46 0.43 5.89 -12.67
C ILE A 46 -1.05 6.11 -12.57
N GLU A 47 -1.54 7.03 -13.39
CA GLU A 47 -2.94 7.32 -13.55
C GLU A 47 -3.29 7.34 -15.05
N GLN A 48 -4.19 6.45 -15.44
CA GLN A 48 -4.75 6.34 -16.79
C GLN A 48 -6.27 6.22 -16.68
N PRO A 49 -7.05 6.52 -17.74
CA PRO A 49 -8.50 6.38 -17.69
C PRO A 49 -8.94 4.98 -17.21
N GLY A 50 -9.49 4.93 -15.99
CA GLY A 50 -9.98 3.71 -15.34
C GLY A 50 -8.90 2.76 -14.77
N LYS A 51 -7.62 3.14 -14.78
CA LYS A 51 -6.52 2.33 -14.23
C LYS A 51 -5.57 3.18 -13.39
N MET A 52 -5.20 2.68 -12.22
CA MET A 52 -4.25 3.36 -11.34
C MET A 52 -3.22 2.35 -10.81
N VAL A 53 -1.95 2.74 -10.75
CA VAL A 53 -0.90 1.94 -10.09
C VAL A 53 -0.51 2.62 -8.80
N VAL A 54 -0.65 1.89 -7.70
CA VAL A 54 -0.39 2.35 -6.34
C VAL A 54 0.65 1.46 -5.70
N THR A 55 1.64 2.06 -5.05
CA THR A 55 2.56 1.33 -4.17
C THR A 55 2.07 1.44 -2.74
N VAL A 56 2.21 0.35 -1.99
CA VAL A 56 1.87 0.27 -0.59
C VAL A 56 3.08 -0.24 0.18
N GLU A 57 3.42 0.46 1.25
CA GLU A 57 4.54 0.11 2.12
C GLU A 57 4.09 -0.05 3.56
N GLY A 58 4.66 -1.04 4.26
CA GLY A 58 4.31 -1.33 5.64
C GLY A 58 5.30 -2.21 6.41
N PRO A 59 5.11 -2.31 7.74
CA PRO A 59 6.00 -3.07 8.62
C PRO A 59 5.76 -4.59 8.60
N HIS A 60 4.63 -5.08 8.09
CA HIS A 60 4.31 -6.51 8.02
C HIS A 60 3.26 -6.80 6.94
N GLU A 61 3.10 -8.07 6.55
CA GLU A 61 2.14 -8.49 5.52
C GLU A 61 0.69 -8.07 5.82
N GLY A 62 0.24 -8.19 7.08
CA GLY A 62 -1.11 -7.77 7.48
C GLY A 62 -1.41 -6.29 7.20
N TRP A 63 -0.42 -5.40 7.29
CA TRP A 63 -0.58 -3.99 6.97
C TRP A 63 -0.86 -3.79 5.49
N ILE A 64 -0.13 -4.51 4.63
CA ILE A 64 -0.35 -4.49 3.18
C ILE A 64 -1.75 -5.01 2.85
N ALA A 65 -2.16 -6.13 3.47
CA ALA A 65 -3.49 -6.70 3.29
C ALA A 65 -4.60 -5.71 3.67
N ASP A 66 -4.47 -5.03 4.82
CA ASP A 66 -5.44 -4.02 5.26
C ASP A 66 -5.56 -2.86 4.29
N ARG A 67 -4.43 -2.36 3.76
CA ARG A 67 -4.44 -1.29 2.73
C ARG A 67 -5.06 -1.79 1.43
N MET A 68 -4.73 -3.00 0.98
CA MET A 68 -5.33 -3.60 -0.22
C MET A 68 -6.85 -3.73 -0.07
N THR A 69 -7.34 -4.22 1.06
CA THR A 69 -8.77 -4.30 1.36
C THR A 69 -9.41 -2.92 1.39
N ALA A 70 -8.80 -1.94 2.06
CA ALA A 70 -9.31 -0.57 2.09
C ALA A 70 -9.42 0.04 0.70
N LEU A 71 -8.40 -0.14 -0.15
CA LEU A 71 -8.41 0.31 -1.55
C LEU A 71 -9.50 -0.40 -2.37
N HIS A 72 -9.69 -1.71 -2.16
CA HIS A 72 -10.72 -2.48 -2.86
C HIS A 72 -12.15 -2.04 -2.51
N LEU A 73 -12.35 -1.53 -1.28
CA LEU A 73 -13.66 -1.08 -0.78
C LEU A 73 -13.98 0.38 -1.11
N LEU A 74 -13.05 1.13 -1.71
CA LEU A 74 -13.33 2.52 -2.10
C LEU A 74 -14.44 2.60 -3.15
N GLU A 75 -15.37 3.54 -2.96
CA GLU A 75 -16.43 3.78 -3.92
C GLU A 75 -15.84 4.13 -5.30
N GLY A 76 -16.21 3.34 -6.32
CA GLY A 76 -15.71 3.50 -7.68
C GLY A 76 -14.49 2.62 -8.01
N VAL A 77 -13.94 1.87 -7.06
CA VAL A 77 -12.96 0.80 -7.36
C VAL A 77 -13.72 -0.49 -7.70
N PHE A 78 -13.42 -1.08 -8.85
CA PHE A 78 -13.95 -2.39 -9.26
C PHE A 78 -13.06 -3.54 -8.81
N SER A 79 -11.76 -3.30 -8.79
CA SER A 79 -10.78 -4.32 -8.45
C SER A 79 -9.48 -3.66 -8.00
N ALA A 80 -8.85 -4.28 -7.01
CA ALA A 80 -7.49 -4.01 -6.57
C ALA A 80 -6.72 -5.32 -6.63
N VAL A 81 -5.71 -5.40 -7.49
CA VAL A 81 -4.92 -6.61 -7.72
C VAL A 81 -3.47 -6.32 -7.38
N MET A 82 -2.88 -7.13 -6.52
CA MET A 82 -1.46 -7.07 -6.24
C MET A 82 -0.68 -7.64 -7.44
N VAL A 83 0.19 -6.83 -8.02
CA VAL A 83 1.02 -7.22 -9.18
C VAL A 83 2.45 -7.54 -8.77
N PHE A 84 2.88 -7.03 -7.61
CA PHE A 84 4.22 -7.23 -7.08
C PHE A 84 4.20 -7.15 -5.56
N HIS A 85 5.05 -7.96 -4.92
CA HIS A 85 5.31 -7.89 -3.47
C HIS A 85 6.77 -8.21 -3.21
N HIS A 86 7.43 -7.33 -2.46
CA HIS A 86 8.79 -7.48 -1.99
C HIS A 86 8.84 -7.37 -0.48
N ILE A 87 9.77 -8.13 0.09
CA ILE A 87 10.05 -8.16 1.50
C ILE A 87 11.52 -7.83 1.66
N ASP A 88 11.81 -6.65 2.16
CA ASP A 88 13.15 -6.26 2.54
C ASP A 88 13.39 -6.71 3.98
N ARG A 89 14.39 -7.59 4.16
CA ARG A 89 14.85 -8.04 5.46
C ARG A 89 16.22 -7.41 5.65
N ALA A 90 16.32 -6.46 6.57
CA ALA A 90 17.60 -5.85 6.88
C ALA A 90 18.61 -6.94 7.30
N ARG A 91 19.61 -7.19 6.45
CA ARG A 91 20.74 -8.04 6.80
C ARG A 91 21.53 -7.34 7.89
N ALA A 92 21.78 -8.04 8.99
CA ALA A 92 22.83 -7.64 9.92
C ALA A 92 24.15 -7.60 9.12
N VAL A 93 24.74 -6.42 9.01
CA VAL A 93 26.11 -6.28 8.51
C VAL A 93 27.01 -6.93 9.56
N GLU A 94 27.48 -8.14 9.30
CA GLU A 94 28.47 -8.82 10.13
C GLU A 94 29.80 -8.08 9.95
N THR A 95 30.28 -7.46 11.03
CA THR A 95 31.59 -6.77 11.10
C THR A 95 32.56 -7.63 11.90
#